data_AF-A0A1D2QJ73-F1
#
_entry.id   AF-A0A1D2QJ73-F1
#
_cell.length_a   1.000
_cell.length_b   1.000
_cell.length_c   1.000
_cell.angle_alpha   90.00
_cell.angle_beta   90.00
_cell.angle_gamma   90.00
#
_symmetry.space_group_name_H-M   'P 1'
#
loop_
_entity.id
_entity.type
_entity.pdbx_description
1 polymer ?
#
loop_
_entity_poly.entity_id
_entity_poly.type
_entity_poly.pdbx_seq_one_letter_code
_entity_poly.pdbx_strand_id
1 'polypeptide(L)' 'MVTEQHELTEQQHETLRSAMEWGYYEIPRRATATDLAEELGVSHQAISERLRRGHRCLVERGLPTPRK' A
#
# COMPACT_ATOMS: atom_id res chain seq x y z
N MET A 1 -8.64 -26.47 -4.48
CA MET A 1 -8.67 -25.18 -5.20
C MET A 1 -8.23 -24.12 -4.21
N VAL A 2 -7.03 -23.57 -4.38
CA VAL A 2 -6.52 -22.50 -3.51
C VAL A 2 -7.19 -21.20 -3.95
N THR A 3 -7.90 -20.52 -3.06
CA THR A 3 -8.39 -19.16 -3.31
C THR A 3 -7.20 -18.21 -3.24
N GLU A 4 -6.64 -17.85 -4.39
CA GLU A 4 -5.67 -16.75 -4.60
C GLU A 4 -6.32 -15.37 -4.31
N GLN A 5 -7.01 -15.24 -3.18
CA GLN A 5 -7.79 -14.05 -2.87
C GLN A 5 -6.94 -13.05 -2.08
N HIS A 6 -6.46 -12.07 -2.83
CA HIS A 6 -6.05 -10.75 -2.36
C HIS A 6 -4.78 -10.71 -1.52
N GLU A 7 -3.65 -11.31 -1.89
CA GLU A 7 -2.39 -11.09 -1.16
C GLU A 7 -1.66 -9.83 -1.61
N LEU A 8 -1.05 -9.12 -0.64
CA LEU A 8 -0.11 -8.06 -0.97
C LEU A 8 1.08 -8.68 -1.68
N THR A 9 1.46 -8.13 -2.83
CA THR A 9 2.76 -8.47 -3.41
C THR A 9 3.86 -7.93 -2.49
N GLU A 10 5.05 -8.51 -2.55
CA GLU A 10 6.21 -8.05 -1.75
C GLU A 10 6.46 -6.55 -1.92
N GLN A 11 6.37 -6.03 -3.16
CA GLN A 11 6.52 -4.60 -3.43
C GLN A 11 5.39 -3.75 -2.83
N GLN A 12 4.16 -4.25 -2.78
CA GLN A 12 3.04 -3.53 -2.15
C GLN A 12 3.21 -3.52 -0.63
N HIS A 13 3.59 -4.66 -0.05
CA HIS A 13 3.92 -4.77 1.37
C HIS A 13 5.04 -3.81 1.75
N GLU A 14 6.13 -3.80 0.99
CA GLU A 14 7.26 -2.91 1.21
C GLU A 14 6.87 -1.44 1.16
N THR A 15 6.09 -1.06 0.15
CA THR A 15 5.64 0.33 -0.03
C THR A 15 4.75 0.77 1.13
N LEU A 16 3.83 -0.08 1.58
CA LEU A 16 2.93 0.23 2.71
C LEU A 16 3.69 0.30 4.04
N ARG A 17 4.67 -0.60 4.24
CA ARG A 17 5.54 -0.61 5.41
C ARG A 17 6.40 0.65 5.47
N SER A 18 7.08 0.99 4.37
CA SER A 18 7.85 2.23 4.26
C SER A 18 6.97 3.46 4.49
N ALA A 19 5.76 3.50 3.91
CA ALA A 19 4.81 4.58 4.14
C ALA A 19 4.44 4.74 5.63
N MET A 20 4.31 3.64 6.37
CA MET A 20 4.08 3.68 7.81
C MET A 20 5.31 4.16 8.58
N GLU A 21 6.49 3.61 8.30
CA GLU A 21 7.76 3.95 8.96
C GLU A 21 8.13 5.44 8.76
N TRP A 22 7.87 5.98 7.58
CA TRP A 22 8.16 7.39 7.23
C TRP A 22 7.06 8.37 7.66
N GLY A 23 5.96 7.90 8.27
CA GLY A 23 4.89 8.76 8.75
C GLY A 23 4.01 9.35 7.63
N TYR A 24 3.89 8.66 6.49
CA TYR A 24 2.95 9.02 5.42
C TYR A 24 1.48 8.93 5.86
N TYR A 25 1.19 8.07 6.84
CA TYR A 25 -0.15 7.90 7.40
C TYR A 25 -0.41 8.71 8.69
N GLU A 26 0.55 9.48 9.16
CA GLU A 26 0.41 10.27 10.39
C GLU A 26 -0.37 11.57 10.17
N ILE A 27 -0.82 12.16 11.28
CA ILE A 27 -1.49 13.46 11.32
C ILE A 27 -0.77 14.34 12.37
N PRO A 28 -0.01 15.37 11.97
CA PRO A 28 0.31 15.76 10.59
C PRO A 28 1.20 14.73 9.89
N ARG A 29 1.12 14.63 8.55
CA ARG A 29 2.00 13.75 7.77
C ARG A 29 3.45 14.20 7.90
N ARG A 30 4.36 13.24 8.07
CA ARG A 30 5.81 13.48 8.09
C ARG A 30 6.51 13.13 6.77
N ALA A 31 5.84 12.40 5.88
CA ALA A 31 6.36 12.07 4.55
C ALA A 31 5.28 12.18 3.46
N THR A 32 5.75 12.38 2.24
CA THR A 32 4.99 12.46 0.99
C THR A 32 5.24 11.22 0.13
N ALA A 33 4.43 11.04 -0.93
CA ALA A 33 4.68 9.98 -1.91
C ALA A 33 5.96 10.23 -2.74
N THR A 34 6.44 11.46 -2.80
CA THR A 34 7.73 11.80 -3.42
C THR A 34 8.88 11.33 -2.55
N ASP A 35 8.84 11.58 -1.24
CA ASP A 35 9.87 11.10 -0.30
C ASP A 35 9.98 9.57 -0.35
N LEU A 36 8.84 8.87 -0.41
CA LEU A 36 8.81 7.41 -0.59
C LEU A 36 9.37 6.94 -1.94
N ALA A 37 9.20 7.74 -2.99
CA ALA A 37 9.72 7.41 -4.31
C ALA A 37 11.24 7.52 -4.35
N GLU A 38 11.79 8.55 -3.71
CA GLU A 38 13.22 8.74 -3.53
C GLU A 38 13.81 7.62 -2.68
N GLU A 39 13.20 7.30 -1.53
CA GLU A 39 13.66 6.23 -0.63
C GLU A 39 13.67 4.86 -1.32
N LEU A 40 12.61 4.52 -2.06
CA LEU A 40 12.46 3.21 -2.68
C LEU A 40 13.10 3.12 -4.08
N GLY A 41 13.73 4.19 -4.57
CA GLY A 41 14.41 4.21 -5.87
C GLY A 41 13.47 3.95 -7.05
N VAL A 42 12.22 4.41 -6.98
CA VAL A 42 11.21 4.21 -8.03
C VAL A 42 10.49 5.52 -8.37
N SER A 43 9.68 5.52 -9.43
CA SER A 43 8.92 6.73 -9.79
C SER A 43 7.78 7.01 -8.79
N HIS A 44 7.41 8.29 -8.68
CA HIS A 44 6.22 8.71 -7.93
C HIS A 44 4.93 8.01 -8.40
N GLN A 45 4.82 7.75 -9.71
CA GLN A 45 3.71 6.98 -10.26
C GLN A 45 3.72 5.53 -9.75
N ALA A 46 4.91 4.88 -9.70
CA ALA A 46 5.03 3.53 -9.17
C ALA A 46 4.61 3.45 -7.69
N ILE A 47 5.02 4.43 -6.86
CA ILE A 47 4.55 4.53 -5.47
C ILE A 47 3.03 4.68 -5.41
N SER A 48 2.47 5.63 -6.16
CA SER A 48 1.02 5.89 -6.17
C SER A 48 0.21 4.65 -6.55
N GLU A 49 0.68 3.91 -7.55
CA GLU A 49 0.04 2.67 -7.97
C GLU A 49 0.18 1.54 -6.96
N ARG A 50 1.36 1.36 -6.35
CA ARG A 50 1.60 0.33 -5.32
C ARG A 50 0.75 0.61 -4.09
N LEU A 51 0.71 1.86 -3.62
CA LEU A 51 -0.15 2.28 -2.52
C LEU A 51 -1.62 1.97 -2.83
N ARG A 52 -2.14 2.42 -3.98
CA ARG A 52 -3.53 2.18 -4.37
C ARG A 52 -3.89 0.69 -4.43
N ARG A 53 -3.03 -0.14 -5.04
CA ARG A 53 -3.26 -1.60 -5.13
C ARG A 53 -3.16 -2.26 -3.76
N GLY A 54 -2.18 -1.87 -2.95
CA GLY A 54 -2.00 -2.38 -1.59
C GLY A 54 -3.19 -2.03 -0.68
N HIS A 55 -3.65 -0.78 -0.72
CA HIS A 55 -4.84 -0.35 0.02
C HIS A 55 -6.09 -1.12 -0.40
N ARG A 56 -6.31 -1.32 -1.71
CA ARG A 56 -7.43 -2.12 -2.20
C ARG A 56 -7.41 -3.53 -1.63
N CYS A 57 -6.26 -4.20 -1.69
CA CYS A 57 -6.07 -5.54 -1.14
C CYS A 57 -6.40 -5.59 0.37
N LEU A 58 -5.91 -4.61 1.15
CA LEU A 58 -6.21 -4.54 2.59
C LEU A 58 -7.69 -4.26 2.87
N VAL A 59 -8.34 -3.42 2.06
CA VAL A 59 -9.77 -3.12 2.17
C VAL A 59 -10.62 -4.35 1.84
N GLU A 60 -10.33 -5.06 0.74
CA GLU A 60 -11.04 -6.29 0.35
C GLU A 60 -10.90 -7.39 1.40
N ARG A 61 -9.74 -7.47 2.07
CA ARG A 61 -9.50 -8.38 3.20
C ARG A 61 -10.24 -7.96 4.47
N GLY A 62 -10.18 -6.69 4.82
CA GLY A 62 -10.74 -6.17 6.08
C GLY A 62 -12.26 -5.96 6.04
N LEU A 63 -12.83 -5.78 4.85
CA LEU A 63 -14.26 -5.55 4.61
C LEU A 63 -14.81 -6.60 3.64
N PRO A 64 -14.95 -7.87 4.06
CA PRO A 64 -15.53 -8.88 3.21
C PRO A 64 -16.95 -8.47 2.79
N THR A 65 -17.21 -8.46 1.48
CA THR A 65 -18.53 -8.11 0.94
C THR A 65 -19.60 -8.98 1.60
N PRO A 66 -20.71 -8.41 2.10
CA PRO A 66 -21.78 -9.20 2.69
C PRO A 66 -22.26 -10.25 1.68
N ARG A 67 -22.31 -11.52 2.10
CA ARG A 67 -22.89 -12.60 1.30
C ARG A 67 -24.37 -12.30 1.13
N LYS A 68 -24.83 -12.23 -0.13
CA LYS A 68 -26.26 -12.16 -0.46
C LYS A 68 -26.99 -13.39 0.05
#